data_AF-A0A4Q3A921-F1
#
_entry.id   AF-A0A4Q3A921-F1
#
_cell.length_a   1.000
_cell.length_b   1.000
_cell.length_c   1.000
_cell.angle_alpha   90.00
_cell.angle_beta   90.00
_cell.angle_gamma   90.00
#
_symmetry.space_group_name_H-M   'P 1'
#
loop_
_entity.id
_entity.type
_entity.pdbx_description
1 polymer ?
#
loop_
_entity_poly.entity_id
_entity_poly.type
_entity_poly.pdbx_seq_one_letter_code
_entity_poly.pdbx_strand_id
1 'polypeptide(L)'
;MKRTYKLIASRGNEIVFDDRLEADSPRDARRELKKLLGLESLSGIVYSITEIPVDLIREIVDARIAELRLNPILRRLAALERPEALARPMRFDPLAMLPDNPPGPDWNLVKRHFRRYGDPHKTAGKYRISLGELNDRAGREGWAS
;
A
#
# COMPACT_ATOMS: atom_id res chain seq x y z
N MET A 1 -12.76 2.03 36.22
CA MET A 1 -11.95 1.81 34.99
C MET A 1 -11.77 3.18 34.40
N LYS A 2 -10.54 3.67 34.33
CA LYS A 2 -10.27 5.06 33.97
C LYS A 2 -10.63 5.31 32.51
N ARG A 3 -11.52 6.26 32.26
CA ARG A 3 -11.93 6.72 30.93
C ARG A 3 -11.27 8.06 30.66
N THR A 4 -10.97 8.32 29.40
CA THR A 4 -10.42 9.61 28.98
C THR A 4 -11.56 10.57 28.65
N TYR A 5 -11.51 11.79 29.18
CA TYR A 5 -12.45 12.84 28.85
C TYR A 5 -11.70 14.02 28.23
N LYS A 6 -12.29 14.67 27.23
CA LYS A 6 -11.91 16.03 26.82
C LYS A 6 -12.70 17.02 27.66
N LEU A 7 -12.00 17.99 28.24
CA LEU A 7 -12.62 19.09 28.96
C LEU A 7 -12.19 20.40 28.35
N ILE A 8 -13.16 21.29 28.20
CA ILE A 8 -12.97 22.67 27.79
C ILE A 8 -13.75 23.51 28.79
N ALA A 9 -13.12 24.54 29.34
CA ALA A 9 -13.74 25.46 30.28
C ALA A 9 -13.32 26.90 29.97
N SER A 10 -14.29 27.82 30.03
CA SER A 10 -14.08 29.24 29.83
C SER A 10 -14.69 30.07 30.95
N ARG A 11 -14.07 31.22 31.22
CA ARG A 11 -14.56 32.27 32.12
C ARG A 11 -14.71 33.55 31.31
N GLY A 12 -15.94 33.93 30.99
CA GLY A 12 -16.19 35.00 30.02
C GLY A 12 -15.59 34.63 28.65
N ASN A 13 -14.68 35.46 28.15
CA ASN A 13 -14.03 35.26 26.84
C ASN A 13 -12.68 34.53 26.91
N GLU A 14 -12.26 34.07 28.09
CA GLU A 14 -10.98 33.41 28.29
C GLU A 14 -11.16 31.91 28.48
N ILE A 15 -10.37 31.10 27.76
CA ILE A 15 -10.29 29.66 27.97
C ILE A 15 -9.35 29.41 29.15
N VAL A 16 -9.91 28.91 30.25
CA VAL A 16 -9.17 28.64 31.49
C VAL A 16 -8.72 27.18 31.61
N PHE A 17 -9.30 26.29 30.79
CA PHE A 17 -8.89 24.89 30.69
C PHE A 17 -9.21 24.33 29.32
N ASP A 18 -8.26 23.65 28.68
CA ASP A 18 -8.48 22.93 27.43
C ASP A 18 -7.53 21.74 27.33
N ASP A 19 -7.90 20.63 27.97
CA ASP A 19 -7.06 19.43 27.99
C ASP A 19 -7.89 18.15 28.21
N ARG A 20 -7.22 17.01 28.21
CA ARG A 20 -7.78 15.70 28.52
C ARG A 20 -7.41 15.29 29.93
N LEU A 21 -8.31 14.56 30.57
CA LEU A 21 -8.03 13.93 31.86
C LEU A 21 -8.61 12.53 31.91
N GLU A 22 -8.02 11.71 32.77
CA GLU A 22 -8.56 10.39 33.10
C GLU A 22 -9.39 10.43 34.37
N ALA A 23 -10.60 9.89 34.30
CA ALA A 23 -11.49 9.77 35.45
C ALA A 23 -12.40 8.54 35.30
N ASP A 24 -12.98 8.07 36.40
CA ASP A 24 -13.91 6.94 36.36
C ASP A 24 -15.32 7.36 35.88
N SER A 25 -15.68 8.64 36.01
CA SER A 25 -16.97 9.16 35.58
C SER A 25 -16.91 10.65 35.17
N PRO A 26 -17.93 11.18 34.46
CA PRO A 26 -18.01 12.62 34.17
C PRO A 26 -18.09 13.49 35.44
N ARG A 27 -18.65 12.96 36.53
CA ARG A 27 -18.72 13.64 37.83
C ARG A 27 -17.34 13.76 38.47
N ASP A 28 -16.54 12.70 38.37
CA ASP A 28 -15.15 12.70 38.85
C ASP A 28 -14.30 13.64 38.01
N ALA A 29 -14.46 13.62 36.68
CA ALA A 29 -13.82 14.57 35.78
C ALA A 29 -14.14 16.03 36.14
N ARG A 30 -15.41 16.33 36.44
CA ARG A 30 -15.82 17.65 36.93
C ARG A 30 -15.14 18.02 38.25
N ARG A 31 -15.00 17.08 39.17
CA ARG A 31 -14.36 17.32 40.47
C ARG A 31 -12.86 17.60 40.29
N GLU A 32 -12.18 16.86 39.40
CA GLU A 32 -10.78 17.12 39.08
C GLU A 32 -10.61 18.47 38.37
N LEU A 33 -11.50 18.86 37.45
CA LEU A 33 -11.48 20.19 36.85
C LEU A 33 -11.55 21.31 37.91
N LYS A 34 -12.40 21.16 38.93
CA LYS A 34 -12.48 22.12 40.04
C LYS A 34 -11.16 22.25 40.78
N LYS A 35 -10.51 21.12 41.10
CA LYS A 35 -9.22 21.11 41.76
C LYS A 35 -8.14 21.76 40.91
N LEU A 36 -8.08 21.44 39.62
CA LEU A 36 -7.11 22.00 38.67
C LEU A 36 -7.26 23.52 38.51
N LEU A 37 -8.49 24.02 38.56
CA LEU A 37 -8.78 25.46 38.52
C LEU A 37 -8.64 26.14 39.89
N GLY A 38 -8.40 25.40 40.97
CA GLY A 38 -8.35 25.94 42.33
C GLY A 38 -9.68 26.51 42.83
N LEU A 39 -10.81 25.98 42.36
CA LEU A 39 -12.15 26.50 42.65
C LEU A 39 -12.98 25.52 43.50
N GLU A 40 -13.74 26.05 44.46
CA GLU A 40 -14.72 25.26 45.20
C GLU A 40 -15.96 24.92 44.35
N SER A 41 -16.34 25.86 43.45
CA SER A 41 -17.47 25.74 42.53
C SER A 41 -17.10 26.19 41.11
N LEU A 42 -17.81 25.66 40.11
CA LEU A 42 -17.68 26.09 38.71
C LEU A 42 -18.69 27.19 38.35
N SER A 43 -19.20 27.93 39.34
CA SER A 43 -20.10 29.05 39.05
C SER A 43 -19.38 30.11 38.22
N GLY A 44 -20.02 30.64 37.19
CA GLY A 44 -19.40 31.57 36.24
C GLY A 44 -18.39 30.94 35.26
N ILE A 45 -18.26 29.61 35.28
CA ILE A 45 -17.47 28.85 34.30
C ILE A 45 -18.43 28.13 33.35
N VAL A 46 -18.27 28.37 32.04
CA VAL A 46 -18.92 27.57 31.01
C VAL A 46 -17.98 26.43 30.66
N TYR A 47 -18.43 25.17 30.72
CA TYR A 47 -17.57 24.03 30.45
C TYR A 47 -18.31 22.88 29.79
N SER A 48 -17.57 22.05 29.06
CA SER A 48 -18.02 20.81 28.47
C SER A 48 -17.11 19.65 28.92
N ILE A 49 -17.71 18.50 29.20
CA ILE A 49 -16.99 17.26 29.53
C ILE A 49 -17.50 16.20 28.56
N THR A 50 -16.61 15.67 27.74
CA THR A 50 -16.95 14.70 26.70
C THR A 50 -16.07 13.47 26.83
N GLU A 51 -16.68 12.29 26.92
CA GLU A 51 -15.95 11.02 26.95
C GLU A 51 -15.32 10.73 25.59
N ILE A 52 -14.05 10.33 25.58
CA ILE A 52 -13.35 9.86 24.39
C ILE A 52 -13.32 8.32 24.47
N PRO A 53 -13.96 7.60 23.53
CA PRO A 53 -13.99 6.13 23.54
C PRO A 53 -12.67 5.56 22.99
N VAL A 54 -11.58 5.72 23.75
CA VAL A 54 -10.23 5.34 23.34
C VAL A 54 -10.13 3.85 22.99
N ASP A 55 -10.81 2.99 23.75
CA ASP A 55 -10.78 1.53 23.53
C ASP A 55 -11.39 1.15 22.18
N LEU A 56 -12.53 1.76 21.82
CA LEU A 56 -13.15 1.55 20.51
C LEU A 56 -12.26 2.08 19.38
N ILE A 57 -11.63 3.24 19.58
CA ILE A 57 -10.70 3.80 18.58
C ILE A 57 -9.52 2.86 18.37
N ARG A 58 -8.96 2.29 19.44
CA ARG A 58 -7.86 1.31 19.36
C ARG A 58 -8.28 0.06 18.61
N GLU A 59 -9.44 -0.52 18.94
CA GLU A 59 -9.98 -1.69 18.24
C GLU A 59 -10.12 -1.45 16.73
N ILE A 60 -10.70 -0.30 16.35
CA ILE A 60 -10.86 0.07 14.93
C ILE A 60 -9.49 0.21 14.25
N VAL A 61 -8.54 0.90 14.89
CA VAL A 61 -7.20 1.10 14.33
C VAL A 61 -6.47 -0.23 14.16
N ASP A 62 -6.53 -1.11 15.15
CA ASP A 62 -5.90 -2.43 15.10
C ASP A 62 -6.49 -3.29 13.97
N ALA A 63 -7.81 -3.30 13.85
CA ALA A 63 -8.51 -3.98 12.76
C ALA A 63 -8.09 -3.45 11.38
N ARG A 64 -7.98 -2.12 11.22
CA ARG A 64 -7.54 -1.50 9.95
C ARG A 64 -6.09 -1.76 9.64
N ILE A 65 -5.20 -1.76 10.63
CA ILE A 65 -3.79 -2.13 10.44
C ILE A 65 -3.69 -3.59 10.00
N ALA A 66 -4.45 -4.50 10.62
CA ALA A 66 -4.49 -5.90 10.24
C ALA A 66 -4.99 -6.08 8.79
N GLU A 67 -6.08 -5.41 8.43
CA GLU A 67 -6.61 -5.41 7.06
C GLU A 67 -5.56 -4.92 6.05
N LEU A 68 -4.92 -3.77 6.30
CA LEU A 68 -3.92 -3.20 5.40
C LEU A 68 -2.70 -4.10 5.21
N ARG A 69 -2.31 -4.87 6.24
CA ARG A 69 -1.23 -5.86 6.15
C ARG A 69 -1.61 -7.07 5.30
N LEU A 70 -2.86 -7.53 5.40
CA LEU A 70 -3.33 -8.73 4.70
C LEU A 70 -3.80 -8.46 3.27
N ASN A 71 -4.32 -7.27 2.98
CA ASN A 71 -4.93 -6.92 1.69
C ASN A 71 -4.02 -7.20 0.47
N PRO A 72 -2.70 -6.92 0.49
CA PRO A 72 -1.83 -7.27 -0.64
C PRO A 72 -1.73 -8.78 -0.90
N ILE A 73 -1.73 -9.58 0.16
CA ILE A 73 -1.67 -11.04 0.08
C ILE A 73 -3.00 -11.56 -0.47
N LEU A 74 -4.12 -11.11 0.10
CA LEU A 74 -5.46 -11.48 -0.34
C LEU A 74 -5.69 -11.12 -1.83
N ARG A 75 -5.23 -9.95 -2.28
CA ARG A 75 -5.29 -9.55 -3.70
C ARG A 75 -4.48 -10.48 -4.60
N ARG A 76 -3.29 -10.93 -4.17
CA ARG A 76 -2.48 -11.88 -4.94
C ARG A 76 -3.13 -13.25 -4.99
N LEU A 77 -3.65 -13.74 -3.87
CA LEU A 77 -4.38 -15.01 -3.83
C LEU A 77 -5.61 -14.97 -4.73
N ALA A 78 -6.42 -13.92 -4.66
CA ALA A 78 -7.57 -13.74 -5.54
C ALA A 78 -7.19 -13.64 -7.04
N ALA A 79 -5.99 -13.14 -7.35
CA ALA A 79 -5.48 -13.12 -8.72
C ALA A 79 -5.08 -14.51 -9.24
N LEU A 80 -4.60 -15.39 -8.35
CA LEU A 80 -4.29 -16.79 -8.66
C LEU A 80 -5.55 -17.66 -8.79
N GLU A 81 -6.60 -17.33 -8.04
CA GLU A 81 -7.90 -18.01 -8.10
C GLU A 81 -8.72 -17.64 -9.34
N ARG A 82 -8.30 -16.63 -10.12
CA ARG A 82 -8.91 -16.40 -11.44
C ARG A 82 -8.59 -17.62 -12.30
N PRO A 83 -9.60 -18.39 -12.75
CA PRO A 83 -9.34 -19.37 -13.77
C PRO A 83 -8.80 -18.62 -14.98
N GLU A 84 -7.56 -18.91 -15.39
CA GLU A 84 -7.14 -18.63 -16.76
C GLU A 84 -8.27 -19.16 -17.63
N ALA A 85 -8.99 -18.24 -18.30
CA ALA A 85 -10.03 -18.60 -19.24
C ALA A 85 -9.37 -19.58 -20.20
N LEU A 86 -9.73 -20.87 -20.06
CA LEU A 86 -9.07 -22.03 -20.62
C LEU A 86 -8.41 -21.69 -21.96
N ALA A 87 -7.13 -21.31 -21.92
CA ALA A 87 -6.29 -21.44 -23.09
C ALA A 87 -6.25 -22.96 -23.27
N ARG A 88 -7.16 -23.46 -24.11
CA ARG A 88 -7.26 -24.88 -24.43
C ARG A 88 -5.82 -25.33 -24.66
N PRO A 89 -5.29 -26.30 -23.90
CA PRO A 89 -3.96 -26.80 -24.18
C PRO A 89 -4.01 -27.24 -25.63
N MET A 90 -3.33 -26.51 -26.52
CA MET A 90 -3.17 -26.96 -27.89
C MET A 90 -2.44 -28.28 -27.75
N ARG A 91 -3.19 -29.37 -27.90
CA ARG A 91 -2.63 -30.69 -28.04
C ARG A 91 -1.68 -30.59 -29.22
N PHE A 92 -0.41 -30.85 -28.97
CA PHE A 92 0.61 -30.85 -30.01
C PHE A 92 0.11 -31.74 -31.16
N ASP A 93 -0.17 -31.13 -32.31
CA ASP A 93 -0.57 -31.84 -33.51
C ASP A 93 0.68 -32.01 -34.38
N PRO A 94 1.28 -33.22 -34.41
CA PRO A 94 2.50 -33.47 -35.18
C PRO A 94 2.27 -33.42 -36.70
N LEU A 95 1.01 -33.33 -37.15
CA LEU A 95 0.63 -33.18 -38.56
C LEU A 95 0.15 -31.77 -38.89
N ALA A 96 0.10 -30.86 -37.90
CA ALA A 96 -0.13 -29.46 -38.19
C ALA A 96 1.02 -28.96 -39.08
N MET A 97 0.67 -28.44 -40.26
CA MET A 97 1.58 -27.64 -41.07
C MET A 97 2.21 -26.59 -40.16
N LEU A 98 3.54 -26.63 -40.02
CA LEU A 98 4.24 -25.54 -39.38
C LEU A 98 3.85 -24.25 -40.10
N PRO A 99 3.61 -23.14 -39.39
CA PRO A 99 3.43 -21.87 -40.06
C PRO A 99 4.65 -21.62 -40.96
N ASP A 100 4.41 -21.24 -42.22
CA ASP A 100 5.47 -20.98 -43.21
C ASP A 100 6.50 -19.95 -42.70
N ASN A 101 6.12 -19.17 -41.69
CA ASN A 101 6.98 -18.24 -41.00
C ASN A 101 7.13 -18.66 -39.53
N PRO A 102 8.30 -19.17 -39.10
CA PRO A 102 8.56 -19.36 -37.66
C PRO A 102 8.46 -18.00 -36.95
N PRO A 103 8.02 -17.97 -35.67
CA PRO A 103 8.06 -16.74 -34.91
C PRO A 103 9.48 -16.19 -34.94
N GLY A 104 9.60 -14.90 -35.31
CA GLY A 104 10.88 -14.21 -35.37
C GLY A 104 11.65 -14.28 -34.04
N PRO A 105 12.92 -13.88 -34.04
CA PRO A 105 13.76 -13.91 -32.84
C PRO A 105 13.13 -13.11 -31.69
N ASP A 106 13.17 -13.67 -30.49
CA ASP A 106 12.79 -12.93 -29.28
C ASP A 106 13.83 -11.85 -28.98
N TRP A 107 13.52 -10.62 -29.39
CA TRP A 107 14.40 -9.46 -29.27
C TRP A 107 14.76 -9.09 -27.82
N ASN A 108 13.95 -9.47 -26.82
CA ASN A 108 14.29 -9.23 -25.42
C ASN A 108 15.45 -10.15 -24.98
N LEU A 109 15.41 -11.41 -25.40
CA LEU A 109 16.49 -12.36 -25.15
C LEU A 109 17.76 -11.96 -25.91
N VAL A 110 17.62 -11.54 -27.17
CA VAL A 110 18.73 -11.04 -27.98
C VAL A 110 19.40 -9.84 -27.30
N LYS A 111 18.63 -8.83 -26.88
CA LYS A 111 19.12 -7.64 -26.18
C LYS A 111 19.84 -7.98 -24.88
N ARG A 112 19.28 -8.90 -24.08
CA ARG A 112 19.89 -9.36 -22.83
C ARG A 112 21.22 -10.06 -23.08
N HIS A 113 21.32 -10.88 -24.13
CA HIS A 113 22.55 -11.55 -24.50
C HIS A 113 23.61 -10.56 -25.02
N PHE A 114 23.20 -9.65 -25.90
CA PHE A 114 24.02 -8.58 -26.44
C PHE A 114 24.65 -7.73 -25.32
N ARG A 115 23.84 -7.25 -24.37
CA ARG A 115 24.30 -6.45 -23.22
C ARG A 115 25.21 -7.23 -22.27
N ARG A 116 25.00 -8.55 -22.13
CA ARG A 116 25.78 -9.39 -21.20
C ARG A 116 27.17 -9.70 -21.74
N TYR A 117 27.30 -9.95 -23.04
CA TYR A 117 28.54 -10.47 -23.63
C TYR A 117 29.22 -9.48 -24.58
N GLY A 118 28.53 -8.43 -25.03
CA GLY A 118 29.10 -7.32 -25.81
C GLY A 118 29.61 -7.68 -27.21
N ASP A 119 29.42 -8.92 -27.67
CA ASP A 119 29.93 -9.43 -28.95
C ASP A 119 28.77 -9.60 -29.96
N PRO A 120 28.64 -8.69 -30.95
CA PRO A 120 27.57 -8.73 -31.93
C PRO A 120 27.61 -9.98 -32.82
N HIS A 121 28.81 -10.48 -33.16
CA HIS A 121 28.95 -11.65 -34.03
C HIS A 121 28.48 -12.93 -33.33
N LYS A 122 28.85 -13.11 -32.06
CA LYS A 122 28.37 -14.26 -31.26
C LYS A 122 26.88 -14.18 -31.00
N THR A 123 26.35 -12.98 -30.77
CA THR A 123 24.92 -12.76 -30.58
C THR A 123 24.15 -13.10 -31.86
N ALA A 124 24.59 -12.59 -33.01
CA ALA A 124 23.97 -12.88 -34.30
C ALA A 124 23.97 -14.38 -34.63
N GLY A 125 25.12 -15.05 -34.44
CA GLY A 125 25.25 -16.50 -34.66
C GLY A 125 24.36 -17.33 -33.75
N LYS A 126 24.25 -16.96 -32.46
CA LYS A 126 23.42 -17.70 -31.49
C LYS A 126 21.94 -17.65 -31.82
N TYR A 127 21.43 -16.49 -32.24
CA TYR A 127 20.02 -16.28 -32.52
C TYR A 127 19.67 -16.45 -34.00
N ARG A 128 20.63 -16.87 -34.83
CA ARG A 128 20.49 -17.09 -36.29
C ARG A 128 19.92 -15.86 -37.02
N ILE A 129 20.30 -14.67 -36.56
CA ILE A 129 19.94 -13.38 -37.17
C ILE A 129 21.13 -12.85 -37.96
N SER A 130 20.86 -12.03 -38.98
CA SER A 130 21.95 -11.37 -39.70
C SER A 130 22.60 -10.29 -38.84
N LEU A 131 23.91 -10.07 -39.02
CA LEU A 131 24.63 -9.04 -38.28
C LEU A 131 24.10 -7.63 -38.59
N GLY A 132 23.70 -7.39 -39.84
CA GLY A 132 23.08 -6.13 -40.26
C GLY A 132 21.77 -5.88 -39.51
N GLU A 133 20.88 -6.87 -39.47
CA GLU A 133 19.60 -6.78 -38.77
C GLU A 133 19.77 -6.55 -37.26
N LEU A 134 20.74 -7.24 -36.63
CA LEU A 134 21.08 -7.02 -35.22
C LEU A 134 21.57 -5.58 -34.97
N ASN A 135 22.47 -5.07 -35.81
CA ASN A 135 23.03 -3.72 -35.66
C ASN A 135 21.99 -2.62 -35.92
N ASP A 136 21.14 -2.79 -36.95
CA ASP A 136 20.04 -1.86 -37.24
C ASP A 136 19.04 -1.81 -36.08
N ARG A 137 18.80 -2.96 -35.42
CA ARG A 137 17.94 -3.03 -34.23
C ARG A 137 18.61 -2.40 -33.02
N ALA A 138 19.87 -2.73 -32.76
CA ALA A 138 20.65 -2.20 -31.65
C ALA A 138 20.84 -0.68 -31.75
N GLY A 139 21.01 -0.15 -32.96
CA GLY A 139 21.10 1.29 -33.23
C GLY A 139 19.76 2.01 -33.01
N ARG A 140 18.65 1.47 -33.53
CA ARG A 140 17.31 2.04 -33.31
C ARG A 140 16.92 2.11 -31.83
N GLU A 141 17.35 1.14 -31.04
CA GLU A 141 16.98 1.02 -29.63
C GLU A 141 18.08 1.44 -28.64
N GLY A 142 19.22 1.96 -29.12
CA GLY A 142 20.32 2.43 -28.26
C GLY A 142 20.88 1.36 -27.32
N TRP A 143 21.22 0.18 -27.83
CA TRP A 143 21.68 -0.93 -26.96
C TRP A 143 23.14 -0.79 -26.50
N ALA A 144 23.94 0.01 -27.20
CA ALA A 144 25.37 0.19 -26.99
C ALA A 144 25.74 1.37 -26.05
N SER A 145 24.81 1.77 -25.18
CA SER A 145 25.03 2.80 -24.15
C SER A 145 25.57 2.22 -22.85
#